data_AF-A0A972BWN4-F1
#
_entry.id   AF-A0A972BWN4-F1
#
_cell.length_a   1.000
_cell.length_b   1.000
_cell.length_c   1.000
_cell.angle_alpha   90.00
_cell.angle_beta   90.00
_cell.angle_gamma   90.00
#
_symmetry.space_group_name_H-M   'P 1'
#
loop_
_entity.id
_entity.type
_entity.pdbx_description
1 polymer ?
#
loop_
_entity_poly.entity_id
_entity_poly.type
_entity_poly.pdbx_seq_one_letter_code
_entity_poly.pdbx_strand_id
1 'polypeptide(L)'
;MSITPKTKGKQEAARATVTAAPRPLTFWEQYRRKPQGMLGLALVLIYVLVAIFAPVIAPYDPLSDLYLADSVAAPAWLGKVSSKYRDLPPTIRLDLGYGEWDIDAAEETVVSAWPQAGNEGIQIVVPAKEAAVKQEQTSQRSTSGWTSSFQWDPFGLSSGAKKADEKTASAADSEEDAEASAVLQHAFEYNYKTPQTFSSSFEYSIDAPGDATTTLSLDMVTPNGEVYHLWEDKVRGSVNLKRALVDTRDFDLKQRLGISFFDDPTALVFAERGNYTLRLTADAESASGPVTV
;
A
#
# COMPACT_ATOMS: atom_id res chain seq x y z
N MET A 1 -87.78 48.44 57.47
CA MET A 1 -87.88 48.55 56.01
C MET A 1 -86.47 48.55 55.42
N SER A 2 -86.28 47.85 54.31
CA SER A 2 -85.13 47.89 53.37
C SER A 2 -83.73 47.46 53.84
N ILE A 3 -83.36 46.27 53.37
CA ILE A 3 -82.02 45.69 53.24
C ILE A 3 -81.29 46.42 52.10
N THR A 4 -80.00 46.76 52.22
CA THR A 4 -79.16 47.14 51.06
C THR A 4 -77.78 46.47 51.09
N PRO A 5 -77.39 45.74 50.03
CA PRO A 5 -76.12 45.03 49.94
C PRO A 5 -75.08 45.86 49.19
N LYS A 6 -74.01 46.32 49.87
CA LYS A 6 -72.87 46.99 49.18
C LYS A 6 -71.50 46.60 49.76
N THR A 7 -71.33 45.34 50.14
CA THR A 7 -70.05 44.79 50.61
C THR A 7 -69.30 43.90 49.60
N LYS A 8 -69.81 43.54 48.41
CA LYS A 8 -69.11 42.56 47.54
C LYS A 8 -68.33 43.13 46.34
N GLY A 9 -68.81 44.18 45.67
CA GLY A 9 -68.24 44.59 44.37
C GLY A 9 -66.83 45.20 44.41
N LYS A 10 -66.40 45.81 45.52
CA LYS A 10 -65.07 46.45 45.62
C LYS A 10 -63.93 45.49 45.89
N GLN A 11 -64.19 44.31 46.47
CA GLN A 11 -63.14 43.33 46.76
C GLN A 11 -62.92 42.33 45.62
N GLU A 12 -63.92 42.06 44.79
CA GLU A 12 -63.76 41.28 43.56
C GLU A 12 -63.01 42.07 42.47
N ALA A 13 -63.24 43.38 42.37
CA ALA A 13 -62.51 44.25 41.44
C ALA A 13 -61.02 44.45 41.82
N ALA A 14 -60.67 44.33 43.11
CA ALA A 14 -59.30 44.45 43.59
C ALA A 14 -58.51 43.13 43.54
N ARG A 15 -59.20 41.98 43.46
CA ARG A 15 -58.57 40.66 43.24
C ARG A 15 -58.45 40.29 41.77
N ALA A 16 -59.29 40.84 40.89
CA ALA A 16 -59.28 40.58 39.45
C ALA A 16 -58.21 41.35 38.66
N THR A 17 -57.55 42.36 39.25
CA THR A 17 -56.53 43.17 38.57
C THR A 17 -55.09 42.67 38.75
N VAL A 18 -54.87 41.56 39.45
CA VAL A 18 -53.53 40.97 39.65
C VAL A 18 -53.15 39.95 38.57
N THR A 19 -54.05 39.62 37.63
CA THR A 19 -53.84 38.51 36.68
C THR A 19 -53.51 38.96 35.24
N ALA A 20 -52.76 40.04 35.07
CA ALA A 20 -52.30 40.44 33.72
C ALA A 20 -50.92 41.11 33.72
N ALA A 21 -49.96 40.55 34.47
CA ALA A 21 -48.56 40.84 34.16
C ALA A 21 -48.19 40.09 32.87
N PRO A 22 -47.69 40.76 31.82
CA PRO A 22 -47.23 40.07 30.62
C PRO A 22 -46.11 39.11 31.04
N ARG A 23 -46.22 37.83 30.64
CA ARG A 23 -45.18 36.82 30.93
C ARG A 23 -43.83 37.40 30.49
N PRO A 24 -42.79 37.40 31.35
CA PRO A 24 -41.49 37.88 30.92
C PRO A 24 -41.05 37.04 29.72
N LEU A 25 -40.71 37.72 28.62
CA LEU A 25 -40.27 37.07 27.39
C LEU A 25 -39.10 36.15 27.74
N THR A 26 -39.20 34.88 27.35
CA THR A 26 -38.15 33.89 27.57
C THR A 26 -36.86 34.38 26.92
N PHE A 27 -35.71 34.12 27.55
CA PHE A 27 -34.38 34.51 27.04
C PHE A 27 -34.21 34.21 25.54
N TRP A 28 -34.71 33.06 25.08
CA TRP A 28 -34.71 32.65 23.67
C TRP A 28 -35.46 33.61 22.74
N GLU A 29 -36.62 34.11 23.15
CA GLU A 29 -37.42 35.04 22.35
C GLU A 29 -36.77 36.42 22.26
N GLN A 30 -36.01 36.81 23.28
CA GLN A 30 -35.23 38.04 23.26
C GLN A 30 -33.97 37.88 22.39
N TYR A 31 -33.31 36.72 22.47
CA TYR A 31 -32.11 36.39 21.70
C TYR A 31 -32.36 36.33 20.20
N ARG A 32 -33.45 35.68 19.74
CA ARG A 32 -33.76 35.57 18.30
C ARG A 32 -34.03 36.91 17.61
N ARG A 33 -34.36 37.96 18.38
CA ARG A 33 -34.65 39.31 17.86
C ARG A 33 -33.39 40.11 17.53
N LYS A 34 -32.21 39.66 17.96
CA LYS A 34 -30.93 40.33 17.69
C LYS A 34 -30.21 39.63 16.53
N PRO A 35 -30.16 40.23 15.32
CA PRO A 35 -29.58 39.58 14.14
C PRO A 35 -28.09 39.26 14.30
N GLN A 36 -27.35 40.10 15.03
CA GLN A 36 -25.93 39.87 15.34
C GLN A 36 -25.70 38.62 16.23
N GLY A 37 -26.58 38.39 17.22
CA GLY A 37 -26.51 37.20 18.07
C GLY A 37 -26.88 35.93 17.30
N MET A 38 -27.92 36.00 16.47
CA MET A 38 -28.33 34.88 15.62
C MET A 38 -27.25 34.48 14.59
N LEU A 39 -26.49 35.44 14.07
CA LEU A 39 -25.35 35.16 13.21
C LEU A 39 -24.25 34.36 13.95
N GLY A 40 -23.96 34.74 15.19
CA GLY A 40 -23.02 34.00 16.04
C GLY A 40 -23.51 32.58 16.36
N LEU A 41 -24.79 32.42 16.69
CA LEU A 41 -25.40 31.10 16.88
C LEU A 41 -25.33 30.25 15.62
N ALA A 42 -25.58 30.84 14.45
CA ALA A 42 -25.48 30.14 13.17
C ALA A 42 -24.05 29.68 12.88
N LEU A 43 -23.04 30.51 13.18
CA LEU A 43 -21.64 30.14 13.02
C LEU A 43 -21.25 28.98 13.96
N VAL A 44 -21.66 29.03 15.22
CA VAL A 44 -21.45 27.92 16.18
C VAL A 44 -22.16 26.65 15.71
N LEU A 45 -23.39 26.76 15.22
CA LEU A 45 -24.14 25.62 14.68
C LEU A 45 -23.41 24.99 13.49
N ILE A 46 -22.87 25.79 12.58
CA ILE A 46 -22.06 25.30 11.45
C ILE A 46 -20.83 24.53 11.97
N TYR A 47 -20.10 25.07 12.95
CA TYR A 47 -18.95 24.37 13.54
C TYR A 47 -19.34 23.04 14.21
N VAL A 48 -20.46 23.01 14.93
CA VAL A 48 -20.98 21.78 15.54
C VAL A 48 -21.36 20.75 14.46
N LEU A 49 -21.99 21.20 13.37
CA LEU A 49 -22.29 20.31 12.24
C LEU A 49 -21.02 19.79 11.58
N VAL A 50 -20.02 20.63 11.31
CA VAL A 50 -18.74 20.20 10.76
C VAL A 50 -18.06 19.18 11.69
N ALA A 51 -18.13 19.36 13.00
CA ALA A 51 -17.57 18.40 13.96
C ALA A 51 -18.31 17.05 13.97
N ILE A 52 -19.64 17.06 13.92
CA ILE A 52 -20.46 15.83 13.84
C ILE A 52 -20.20 15.09 12.51
N PHE A 53 -20.07 15.85 11.42
CA PHE A 53 -19.78 15.31 10.09
C PHE A 53 -18.29 15.17 9.82
N ALA A 54 -17.40 15.43 10.77
CA ALA A 54 -15.96 15.32 10.57
C ALA A 54 -15.53 13.93 10.07
N PRO A 55 -16.07 12.80 10.60
CA PRO A 55 -15.74 11.47 10.08
C PRO A 55 -16.19 11.23 8.63
N VAL A 56 -17.21 11.95 8.16
CA VAL A 56 -17.72 11.86 6.79
C VAL A 56 -16.97 12.81 5.85
N ILE A 57 -16.56 13.97 6.35
CA ILE A 57 -15.90 15.03 5.58
C ILE A 57 -14.41 14.72 5.39
N ALA A 58 -13.75 14.18 6.42
CA ALA A 58 -12.34 13.84 6.40
C ALA A 58 -12.12 12.46 7.05
N PRO A 59 -12.36 11.36 6.32
CA PRO A 59 -12.10 10.00 6.80
C PRO A 59 -10.59 9.66 6.88
N TYR A 60 -9.70 10.64 6.69
CA TYR A 60 -8.26 10.44 6.57
C TYR A 60 -7.54 10.62 7.91
N ASP A 61 -6.60 9.73 8.22
CA ASP A 61 -5.78 9.75 9.43
C ASP A 61 -4.47 10.52 9.20
N PRO A 62 -4.32 11.73 9.76
CA PRO A 62 -3.17 12.59 9.52
C PRO A 62 -1.86 12.04 10.08
N LEU A 63 -1.85 11.00 10.94
CA LEU A 63 -0.61 10.40 11.44
C LEU A 63 -0.01 9.39 10.46
N SER A 64 -0.83 8.81 9.59
CA SER A 64 -0.41 7.81 8.59
C SER A 64 -0.11 8.42 7.21
N ASP A 65 -0.54 9.65 6.95
CA ASP A 65 -0.42 10.35 5.65
C ASP A 65 0.89 11.14 5.46
N LEU A 66 1.79 11.13 6.45
CA LEU A 66 2.90 12.09 6.50
C LEU A 66 3.98 11.96 5.41
N TYR A 67 4.08 10.83 4.68
CA TYR A 67 5.37 10.49 4.07
C TYR A 67 5.49 10.39 2.55
N LEU A 68 4.44 10.40 1.72
CA LEU A 68 4.68 10.04 0.30
C LEU A 68 4.16 10.95 -0.83
N ALA A 69 3.11 11.76 -0.66
CA ALA A 69 2.65 12.60 -1.79
C ALA A 69 1.86 13.87 -1.41
N ASP A 70 1.43 14.02 -0.16
CA ASP A 70 0.36 14.96 0.18
C ASP A 70 0.74 16.45 0.02
N SER A 71 2.03 16.78 0.11
CA SER A 71 2.49 18.16 -0.10
C SER A 71 2.51 18.60 -1.58
N VAL A 72 2.44 17.65 -2.51
CA VAL A 72 2.51 17.88 -3.97
C VAL A 72 1.22 17.45 -4.68
N ALA A 73 0.39 16.62 -4.03
CA ALA A 73 -0.85 16.12 -4.58
C ALA A 73 -1.87 17.25 -4.81
N ALA A 74 -2.46 17.26 -6.00
CA ALA A 74 -3.57 18.15 -6.28
C ALA A 74 -4.78 17.75 -5.44
N PRO A 75 -5.60 18.70 -4.97
CA PRO A 75 -6.84 18.37 -4.27
C PRO A 75 -7.72 17.45 -5.10
N ALA A 76 -8.31 16.42 -4.48
CA ALA A 76 -9.11 15.41 -5.19
C ALA A 76 -10.27 16.00 -6.03
N TRP A 77 -10.84 17.14 -5.61
CA TRP A 77 -11.88 17.82 -6.37
C TRP A 77 -11.39 18.43 -7.69
N LEU A 78 -10.09 18.73 -7.82
CA LEU A 78 -9.53 19.37 -9.01
C LEU A 78 -9.62 18.47 -10.24
N GLY A 79 -9.58 17.14 -10.05
CA GLY A 79 -9.83 16.15 -11.10
C GLY A 79 -11.23 16.22 -11.71
N LYS A 80 -12.22 16.74 -10.96
CA LYS A 80 -13.59 16.94 -11.46
C LYS A 80 -13.73 18.23 -12.29
N VAL A 81 -12.81 19.18 -12.14
CA VAL A 81 -12.88 20.52 -12.74
C VAL A 81 -11.92 20.68 -13.91
N SER A 82 -10.75 20.05 -13.86
CA SER A 82 -9.71 20.16 -14.88
C SER A 82 -9.43 18.82 -15.54
N SER A 83 -9.46 18.79 -16.88
CA SER A 83 -9.15 17.60 -17.69
C SER A 83 -7.73 17.08 -17.46
N LYS A 84 -6.79 17.94 -17.03
CA LYS A 84 -5.40 17.56 -16.73
C LYS A 84 -5.31 16.56 -15.57
N TYR A 85 -6.17 16.68 -14.57
CA TYR A 85 -6.11 15.91 -13.32
C TYR A 85 -7.15 14.78 -13.24
N ARG A 86 -8.02 14.66 -14.25
CA ARG A 86 -9.16 13.73 -14.23
C ARG A 86 -8.76 12.25 -14.12
N ASP A 87 -7.63 11.89 -14.72
CA ASP A 87 -7.18 10.50 -14.84
C ASP A 87 -5.96 10.19 -13.96
N LEU A 88 -5.54 11.12 -13.10
CA LEU A 88 -4.45 10.86 -12.15
C LEU A 88 -4.98 10.01 -10.99
N PRO A 89 -4.19 9.04 -10.50
CA PRO A 89 -4.60 8.24 -9.36
C PRO A 89 -4.71 9.12 -8.11
N PRO A 90 -5.73 8.91 -7.25
CA PRO A 90 -5.64 9.34 -5.86
C PRO A 90 -4.58 8.51 -5.13
N THR A 91 -4.29 8.84 -3.88
CA THR A 91 -3.51 7.95 -3.00
C THR A 91 -4.28 6.65 -2.81
N ILE A 92 -3.75 5.55 -3.35
CA ILE A 92 -4.29 4.20 -3.19
C ILE A 92 -3.42 3.48 -2.15
N ARG A 93 -4.05 2.88 -1.15
CA ARG A 93 -3.38 2.09 -0.10
C ARG A 93 -3.95 0.69 -0.12
N LEU A 94 -3.05 -0.29 -0.09
CA LEU A 94 -3.37 -1.71 -0.02
C LEU A 94 -2.70 -2.25 1.24
N ASP A 95 -3.52 -2.53 2.26
CA ASP A 95 -3.09 -3.16 3.49
C ASP A 95 -3.50 -4.64 3.42
N LEU A 96 -2.55 -5.50 3.05
CA LEU A 96 -2.82 -6.91 2.73
C LEU A 96 -2.62 -7.80 3.97
N GLY A 97 -3.72 -8.26 4.56
CA GLY A 97 -3.73 -9.30 5.59
C GLY A 97 -3.76 -10.70 4.99
N TYR A 98 -3.69 -11.74 5.84
CA TYR A 98 -3.69 -13.15 5.41
C TYR A 98 -4.85 -13.50 4.45
N GLY A 99 -6.05 -12.97 4.71
CA GLY A 99 -7.26 -13.28 3.92
C GLY A 99 -7.33 -12.62 2.54
N GLU A 100 -6.44 -11.69 2.22
CA GLU A 100 -6.44 -10.96 0.93
C GLU A 100 -5.57 -11.63 -0.13
N TRP A 101 -4.78 -12.63 0.25
CA TRP A 101 -3.88 -13.34 -0.65
C TRP A 101 -4.53 -14.61 -1.20
N ASP A 102 -4.37 -14.83 -2.50
CA ASP A 102 -4.50 -16.14 -3.13
C ASP A 102 -3.17 -16.89 -2.94
N ILE A 103 -3.22 -18.00 -2.20
CA ILE A 103 -2.02 -18.69 -1.71
C ILE A 103 -1.89 -20.02 -2.44
N ASP A 104 -0.80 -20.16 -3.20
CA ASP A 104 -0.36 -21.41 -3.80
C ASP A 104 0.87 -21.91 -3.03
N ALA A 105 0.78 -23.09 -2.44
CA ALA A 105 1.83 -23.63 -1.58
C ALA A 105 2.10 -25.10 -1.94
N ALA A 106 3.37 -25.49 -1.87
CA ALA A 106 3.77 -26.88 -2.07
C ALA A 106 3.07 -27.79 -1.04
N GLU A 107 2.84 -29.07 -1.39
CA GLU A 107 2.01 -30.00 -0.60
C GLU A 107 2.39 -30.10 0.89
N GLU A 108 3.67 -29.93 1.21
CA GLU A 108 4.18 -30.04 2.58
C GLU A 108 4.40 -28.68 3.27
N THR A 109 4.27 -27.57 2.54
CA THR A 109 4.39 -26.21 3.10
C THR A 109 3.09 -25.79 3.77
N VAL A 110 3.17 -25.35 5.03
CA VAL A 110 1.99 -24.87 5.77
C VAL A 110 1.99 -23.35 5.81
N VAL A 111 0.96 -22.72 5.22
CA VAL A 111 0.76 -21.27 5.27
C VAL A 111 -0.44 -20.93 6.14
N SER A 112 -0.24 -20.12 7.18
CA SER A 112 -1.28 -19.81 8.16
C SER A 112 -1.27 -18.35 8.59
N ALA A 113 -2.40 -17.88 9.12
CA ALA A 113 -2.50 -16.54 9.70
C ALA A 113 -1.66 -16.47 10.99
N TRP A 114 -0.83 -15.43 11.11
CA TRP A 114 -0.04 -15.17 12.30
C TRP A 114 -0.62 -13.96 13.07
N PRO A 115 -1.32 -14.18 14.19
CA PRO A 115 -1.91 -13.08 14.95
C PRO A 115 -0.82 -12.36 15.75
N GLN A 116 -0.42 -11.18 15.31
CA GLN A 116 0.41 -10.28 16.09
C GLN A 116 -0.50 -9.24 16.77
N ALA A 117 -0.11 -8.74 17.96
CA ALA A 117 -0.95 -7.89 18.82
C ALA A 117 -1.38 -6.52 18.21
N GLY A 118 -1.10 -6.26 16.93
CA GLY A 118 -1.47 -5.06 16.21
C GLY A 118 -1.70 -5.24 14.70
N ASN A 119 -1.15 -6.28 14.06
CA ASN A 119 -1.30 -6.57 12.62
C ASN A 119 -1.56 -8.07 12.38
N GLU A 120 -2.31 -8.38 11.32
CA GLU A 120 -2.43 -9.75 10.80
C GLU A 120 -1.22 -10.07 9.93
N GLY A 121 -0.40 -11.04 10.36
CA GLY A 121 0.75 -11.52 9.61
C GLY A 121 0.47 -12.85 8.92
N ILE A 122 1.46 -13.35 8.20
CA ILE A 122 1.44 -14.65 7.54
C ILE A 122 2.65 -15.43 8.04
N GLN A 123 2.42 -16.68 8.42
CA GLN A 123 3.48 -17.61 8.78
C GLN A 123 3.56 -18.70 7.71
N ILE A 124 4.76 -18.91 7.17
CA ILE A 124 5.06 -19.94 6.18
C ILE A 124 6.04 -20.93 6.82
N VAL A 125 5.61 -22.18 6.99
CA VAL A 125 6.44 -23.27 7.51
C VAL A 125 6.80 -24.20 6.36
N VAL A 126 8.06 -24.14 5.93
CA VAL A 126 8.63 -25.01 4.90
C VAL A 126 9.34 -26.18 5.60
N PRO A 127 8.97 -27.44 5.32
CA PRO A 127 9.63 -28.59 5.92
C PRO A 127 11.05 -28.80 5.38
N ALA A 128 11.84 -29.58 6.10
CA ALA A 128 13.17 -29.96 5.65
C ALA A 128 13.06 -30.80 4.37
N LYS A 129 13.62 -30.32 3.27
CA LYS A 129 13.82 -31.14 2.07
C LYS A 129 15.13 -31.88 2.28
N GLU A 130 15.08 -33.21 2.41
CA GLU A 130 16.30 -34.01 2.29
C GLU A 130 16.94 -33.63 0.96
N ALA A 131 18.15 -33.05 1.01
CA ALA A 131 18.89 -32.71 -0.19
C ALA A 131 18.96 -33.98 -1.04
N ALA A 132 18.16 -34.01 -2.11
CA ALA A 132 18.26 -35.06 -3.10
C ALA A 132 19.73 -35.06 -3.49
N VAL A 133 20.44 -36.13 -3.12
CA VAL A 133 21.82 -36.35 -3.51
C VAL A 133 21.79 -36.32 -5.03
N LYS A 134 22.10 -35.16 -5.62
CA LYS A 134 22.53 -35.08 -7.00
C LYS A 134 23.78 -35.94 -7.00
N GLN A 135 23.61 -37.20 -7.41
CA GLN A 135 24.74 -38.02 -7.77
C GLN A 135 25.46 -37.20 -8.83
N GLU A 136 26.61 -36.64 -8.45
CA GLU A 136 27.62 -36.18 -9.38
C GLU A 136 28.04 -37.42 -10.17
N GLN A 137 27.25 -37.77 -11.19
CA GLN A 137 27.78 -38.46 -12.33
C GLN A 137 28.77 -37.48 -12.94
N THR A 138 30.04 -37.77 -12.69
CA THR A 138 31.22 -37.22 -13.35
C THR A 138 31.10 -37.44 -14.87
N SER A 139 30.22 -36.67 -15.52
CA SER A 139 30.20 -36.51 -16.95
C SER A 139 31.32 -35.54 -17.29
N GLN A 140 32.21 -36.03 -18.13
CA GLN A 140 33.43 -35.37 -18.53
C GLN A 140 33.20 -33.90 -18.86
N ARG A 141 34.00 -33.06 -18.19
CA ARG A 141 34.23 -31.65 -18.46
C ARG A 141 34.45 -31.41 -19.96
N SER A 142 33.39 -31.07 -20.69
CA SER A 142 33.49 -30.34 -21.95
C SER A 142 33.74 -28.89 -21.58
N THR A 143 35.00 -28.47 -21.59
CA THR A 143 35.36 -27.06 -21.51
C THR A 143 34.93 -26.39 -22.81
N SER A 144 33.72 -25.85 -22.85
CA SER A 144 33.29 -24.96 -23.94
C SER A 144 32.77 -23.66 -23.36
N GLY A 145 33.52 -22.58 -23.59
CA GLY A 145 32.88 -21.39 -24.14
C GLY A 145 32.86 -20.10 -23.34
N TRP A 146 33.64 -19.91 -22.26
CA TRP A 146 33.82 -18.57 -21.71
C TRP A 146 35.22 -18.31 -21.14
N THR A 147 36.20 -18.25 -22.03
CA THR A 147 37.33 -17.34 -21.82
C THR A 147 37.10 -16.17 -22.77
N SER A 148 36.61 -15.05 -22.25
CA SER A 148 36.68 -13.77 -22.94
C SER A 148 38.15 -13.48 -23.22
N SER A 149 38.62 -13.70 -24.44
CA SER A 149 39.94 -13.26 -24.87
C SER A 149 39.90 -11.74 -25.00
N PHE A 150 40.12 -11.05 -23.87
CA PHE A 150 40.41 -9.63 -23.89
C PHE A 150 41.74 -9.45 -24.62
N GLN A 151 41.67 -9.04 -25.88
CA GLN A 151 42.84 -8.79 -26.71
C GLN A 151 43.06 -7.27 -26.75
N TRP A 152 43.93 -6.81 -25.86
CA TRP A 152 44.35 -5.41 -25.79
C TRP A 152 45.22 -5.09 -27.01
N ASP A 153 44.78 -4.18 -27.89
CA ASP A 153 45.57 -3.66 -29.02
C ASP A 153 45.97 -2.20 -28.75
N PRO A 154 47.20 -1.95 -28.27
CA PRO A 154 47.67 -0.61 -27.95
C PRO A 154 48.12 0.23 -29.15
N PHE A 155 48.23 -0.34 -30.36
CA PHE A 155 48.81 0.38 -31.50
C PHE A 155 48.03 0.27 -32.82
N GLY A 156 46.88 -0.42 -32.86
CA GLY A 156 45.86 -0.24 -33.89
C GLY A 156 46.32 -0.58 -35.30
N LEU A 157 46.86 -1.78 -35.51
CA LEU A 157 47.44 -2.22 -36.80
C LEU A 157 46.84 -3.51 -37.36
N SER A 158 45.52 -3.73 -37.24
CA SER A 158 44.83 -4.73 -38.06
C SER A 158 43.81 -4.08 -38.99
N SER A 159 44.18 -4.03 -40.27
CA SER A 159 43.39 -3.55 -41.38
C SER A 159 42.22 -4.48 -41.71
N GLY A 160 41.02 -3.89 -41.77
CA GLY A 160 39.98 -4.22 -42.76
C GLY A 160 39.32 -5.59 -42.69
N ALA A 161 38.20 -5.70 -41.97
CA ALA A 161 37.11 -6.60 -42.31
C ALA A 161 35.76 -5.97 -41.94
N LYS A 162 34.78 -6.16 -42.81
CA LYS A 162 33.52 -5.44 -42.92
C LYS A 162 32.58 -5.67 -41.74
N LYS A 163 31.86 -4.62 -41.32
CA LYS A 163 30.62 -4.72 -40.55
C LYS A 163 29.52 -5.29 -41.43
N ALA A 164 28.92 -6.39 -40.99
CA ALA A 164 27.56 -6.81 -41.34
C ALA A 164 26.85 -7.14 -40.02
N ASP A 165 25.57 -6.78 -39.98
CA ASP A 165 24.62 -6.88 -38.88
C ASP A 165 24.60 -8.23 -38.17
N GLU A 166 24.32 -8.27 -36.86
CA GLU A 166 23.17 -9.02 -36.37
C GLU A 166 22.80 -8.62 -34.94
N LYS A 167 21.56 -8.17 -34.79
CA LYS A 167 20.86 -7.97 -33.54
C LYS A 167 20.36 -9.34 -33.10
N THR A 168 21.13 -10.05 -32.28
CA THR A 168 20.66 -11.29 -31.63
C THR A 168 20.45 -10.99 -30.17
N ALA A 169 19.17 -10.85 -29.82
CA ALA A 169 18.70 -10.78 -28.44
C ALA A 169 19.24 -12.00 -27.68
N SER A 170 19.77 -11.71 -26.49
CA SER A 170 20.22 -12.71 -25.53
C SER A 170 19.06 -13.68 -25.27
N ALA A 171 19.31 -14.96 -25.55
CA ALA A 171 18.48 -16.04 -25.10
C ALA A 171 18.35 -15.93 -23.58
N ALA A 172 17.11 -15.94 -23.11
CA ALA A 172 16.76 -16.04 -21.72
C ALA A 172 17.41 -17.30 -21.14
N ASP A 173 18.19 -17.11 -20.07
CA ASP A 173 18.47 -18.17 -19.12
C ASP A 173 17.11 -18.70 -18.65
N SER A 174 16.79 -19.91 -19.08
CA SER A 174 15.71 -20.68 -18.49
C SER A 174 16.31 -21.33 -17.26
N GLU A 175 16.24 -20.62 -16.12
CA GLU A 175 16.39 -21.28 -14.83
C GLU A 175 15.29 -22.33 -14.74
N GLU A 176 15.68 -23.57 -14.56
CA GLU A 176 14.82 -24.71 -14.31
C GLU A 176 14.00 -24.39 -13.06
N ASP A 177 12.69 -24.13 -13.21
CA ASP A 177 11.78 -23.73 -12.13
C ASP A 177 11.81 -24.77 -11.01
N ALA A 178 12.61 -24.52 -9.98
CA ALA A 178 12.40 -25.16 -8.69
C ALA A 178 11.06 -24.62 -8.18
N GLU A 179 10.07 -25.51 -8.03
CA GLU A 179 8.75 -25.13 -7.50
C GLU A 179 8.92 -24.39 -6.17
N ALA A 180 8.53 -23.12 -6.17
CA ALA A 180 8.65 -22.27 -4.99
C ALA A 180 7.87 -22.86 -3.82
N SER A 181 8.41 -22.73 -2.62
CA SER A 181 7.83 -23.33 -1.42
C SER A 181 6.44 -22.75 -1.09
N ALA A 182 6.25 -21.44 -1.27
CA ALA A 182 4.95 -20.76 -1.27
C ALA A 182 4.94 -19.51 -2.16
N VAL A 183 3.81 -19.26 -2.81
CA VAL A 183 3.55 -18.10 -3.67
C VAL A 183 2.23 -17.47 -3.23
N LEU A 184 2.29 -16.20 -2.82
CA LEU A 184 1.14 -15.41 -2.42
C LEU A 184 0.84 -14.36 -3.48
N GLN A 185 -0.38 -14.33 -3.97
CA GLN A 185 -0.80 -13.44 -5.05
C GLN A 185 -1.96 -12.55 -4.62
N HIS A 186 -1.91 -11.26 -4.97
CA HIS A 186 -3.02 -10.35 -4.76
C HIS A 186 -3.25 -9.52 -6.03
N ALA A 187 -4.44 -9.67 -6.61
CA ALA A 187 -4.84 -8.94 -7.80
C ALA A 187 -5.60 -7.67 -7.44
N PHE A 188 -5.23 -6.55 -8.07
CA PHE A 188 -5.92 -5.27 -7.89
C PHE A 188 -6.09 -4.55 -9.23
N GLU A 189 -7.22 -3.85 -9.37
CA GLU A 189 -7.54 -3.12 -10.60
C GLU A 189 -6.94 -1.70 -10.55
N TYR A 190 -6.19 -1.33 -11.60
CA TYR A 190 -5.58 -0.03 -11.77
C TYR A 190 -6.02 0.64 -13.07
N ASN A 191 -6.92 1.63 -12.95
CA ASN A 191 -7.54 2.32 -14.10
C ASN A 191 -7.12 3.79 -14.25
N TYR A 192 -5.93 4.13 -13.80
CA TYR A 192 -5.43 5.51 -13.79
C TYR A 192 -4.28 5.70 -14.79
N LYS A 193 -3.78 6.93 -14.92
CA LYS A 193 -2.46 7.17 -15.53
C LYS A 193 -1.35 6.72 -14.58
N THR A 194 -0.11 6.67 -15.07
CA THR A 194 1.07 6.38 -14.25
C THR A 194 1.05 7.25 -12.98
N PRO A 195 1.26 6.65 -11.80
CA PRO A 195 1.34 7.40 -10.54
C PRO A 195 2.63 8.23 -10.52
N GLN A 196 2.73 9.18 -9.60
CA GLN A 196 4.00 9.90 -9.40
C GLN A 196 5.03 9.06 -8.64
N THR A 197 4.57 8.27 -7.68
CA THR A 197 5.39 7.43 -6.82
C THR A 197 4.60 6.18 -6.48
N PHE A 198 5.32 5.10 -6.15
CA PHE A 198 4.76 3.95 -5.46
C PHE A 198 5.77 3.47 -4.44
N SER A 199 5.27 2.77 -3.43
CA SER A 199 6.12 2.08 -2.47
C SER A 199 5.42 0.84 -1.96
N SER A 200 6.21 -0.15 -1.57
CA SER A 200 5.75 -1.30 -0.81
C SER A 200 6.67 -1.53 0.38
N SER A 201 6.11 -1.96 1.51
CA SER A 201 6.91 -2.36 2.65
C SER A 201 6.22 -3.41 3.48
N PHE A 202 7.00 -4.35 3.99
CA PHE A 202 6.54 -5.36 4.93
C PHE A 202 7.70 -5.73 5.87
N GLU A 203 7.37 -6.30 7.02
CA GLU A 203 8.34 -6.81 7.97
C GLU A 203 8.31 -8.34 7.94
N TYR A 204 9.46 -8.96 8.10
CA TYR A 204 9.58 -10.41 8.12
C TYR A 204 10.68 -10.84 9.10
N SER A 205 10.60 -12.08 9.56
CA SER A 205 11.62 -12.76 10.33
C SER A 205 11.80 -14.16 9.76
N ILE A 206 12.95 -14.78 9.98
CA ILE A 206 13.22 -16.13 9.51
C ILE A 206 13.80 -16.91 10.69
N ASP A 207 13.11 -17.96 11.13
CA ASP A 207 13.65 -18.98 12.04
C ASP A 207 14.03 -20.20 11.21
N ALA A 208 15.34 -20.41 11.09
CA ALA A 208 15.89 -21.41 10.19
C ALA A 208 17.24 -21.93 10.69
N PRO A 209 17.53 -23.24 10.49
CA PRO A 209 18.84 -23.81 10.76
C PRO A 209 19.97 -23.10 9.98
N GLY A 210 21.21 -23.13 10.50
CA GLY A 210 22.34 -22.37 9.90
C GLY A 210 22.80 -22.82 8.51
N ASP A 211 22.39 -24.01 8.07
CA ASP A 211 22.56 -24.53 6.71
C ASP A 211 21.43 -24.13 5.75
N ALA A 212 20.29 -23.66 6.28
CA ALA A 212 19.15 -23.27 5.48
C ALA A 212 19.43 -22.01 4.66
N THR A 213 18.92 -21.99 3.43
CA THR A 213 18.90 -20.81 2.57
C THR A 213 17.45 -20.47 2.24
N THR A 214 17.06 -19.22 2.51
CA THR A 214 15.71 -18.70 2.26
C THR A 214 15.80 -17.54 1.30
N THR A 215 15.00 -17.58 0.23
CA THR A 215 14.86 -16.49 -0.74
C THR A 215 13.44 -15.98 -0.66
N LEU A 216 13.29 -14.68 -0.36
CA LEU A 216 12.01 -13.98 -0.46
C LEU A 216 12.08 -13.02 -1.64
N SER A 217 11.06 -12.98 -2.48
CA SER A 217 10.97 -12.03 -3.58
C SER A 217 9.58 -11.41 -3.70
N LEU A 218 9.54 -10.16 -4.17
CA LEU A 218 8.32 -9.44 -4.47
C LEU A 218 8.35 -9.01 -5.94
N ASP A 219 7.37 -9.47 -6.69
CA ASP A 219 7.18 -9.16 -8.10
C ASP A 219 5.86 -8.42 -8.33
N MET A 220 5.84 -7.64 -9.42
CA MET A 220 4.62 -7.07 -9.98
C MET A 220 4.37 -7.67 -11.36
N VAL A 221 3.20 -8.27 -11.57
CA VAL A 221 2.74 -8.75 -12.87
C VAL A 221 1.77 -7.74 -13.47
N THR A 222 2.07 -7.27 -14.69
CA THR A 222 1.26 -6.29 -15.42
C THR A 222 0.03 -6.92 -16.07
N PRO A 223 -0.97 -6.11 -16.51
CA PRO A 223 -2.13 -6.61 -17.25
C PRO A 223 -1.78 -7.38 -18.52
N ASN A 224 -0.69 -7.02 -19.20
CA ASN A 224 -0.18 -7.75 -20.36
C ASN A 224 0.68 -8.98 -20.03
N GLY A 225 0.89 -9.29 -18.74
CA GLY A 225 1.63 -10.46 -18.27
C GLY A 225 3.14 -10.26 -18.15
N GLU A 226 3.64 -9.02 -18.24
CA GLU A 226 5.05 -8.73 -17.98
C GLU A 226 5.33 -8.77 -16.47
N VAL A 227 6.48 -9.31 -16.08
CA VAL A 227 6.87 -9.47 -14.67
C VAL A 227 8.01 -8.52 -14.35
N TYR A 228 7.80 -7.67 -13.37
CA TYR A 228 8.82 -6.77 -12.82
C TYR A 228 9.24 -7.21 -11.43
N HIS A 229 10.50 -7.61 -11.28
CA HIS A 229 11.11 -7.95 -9.99
C HIS A 229 11.38 -6.69 -9.18
N LEU A 230 10.60 -6.47 -8.12
CA LEU A 230 10.68 -5.25 -7.32
C LEU A 230 11.67 -5.37 -6.17
N TRP A 231 11.77 -6.55 -5.57
CA TRP A 231 12.63 -6.79 -4.40
C TRP A 231 12.96 -8.27 -4.25
N GLU A 232 14.13 -8.54 -3.70
CA GLU A 232 14.57 -9.89 -3.36
C GLU A 232 15.56 -9.83 -2.20
N ASP A 233 15.49 -10.82 -1.33
CA ASP A 233 16.43 -11.01 -0.24
C ASP A 233 16.73 -12.49 -0.05
N LYS A 234 18.02 -12.81 -0.12
CA LYS A 234 18.53 -14.17 0.04
C LYS A 234 19.29 -14.26 1.35
N VAL A 235 18.73 -15.01 2.29
CA VAL A 235 19.21 -15.12 3.66
C VAL A 235 19.70 -16.54 3.92
N ARG A 236 20.80 -16.67 4.66
CA ARG A 236 21.28 -17.95 5.17
C ARG A 236 21.10 -18.01 6.69
N GLY A 237 20.46 -19.06 7.18
CA GLY A 237 20.13 -19.22 8.59
C GLY A 237 19.04 -18.28 9.07
N SER A 238 18.99 -18.07 10.39
CA SER A 238 17.95 -17.25 11.02
C SER A 238 18.23 -15.75 10.91
N VAL A 239 17.17 -14.97 10.74
CA VAL A 239 17.17 -13.51 10.77
C VAL A 239 16.04 -13.03 11.69
N ASN A 240 16.38 -12.13 12.61
CA ASN A 240 15.39 -11.43 13.42
C ASN A 240 14.55 -10.47 12.55
N LEU A 241 13.64 -9.72 13.16
CA LEU A 241 12.81 -8.74 12.46
C LEU A 241 13.62 -7.84 11.50
N LYS A 242 13.33 -7.96 10.20
CA LYS A 242 13.88 -7.16 9.12
C LYS A 242 12.73 -6.55 8.32
N ARG A 243 12.99 -5.39 7.71
CA ARG A 243 12.01 -4.66 6.90
C ARG A 243 12.41 -4.73 5.44
N ALA A 244 11.50 -5.21 4.61
CA ALA A 244 11.53 -5.01 3.17
C ALA A 244 10.95 -3.63 2.85
N LEU A 245 11.63 -2.87 2.00
CA LEU A 245 11.17 -1.59 1.50
C LEU A 245 11.50 -1.49 0.02
N VAL A 246 10.49 -1.17 -0.76
CA VAL A 246 10.60 -0.81 -2.17
C VAL A 246 10.07 0.59 -2.32
N ASP A 247 10.92 1.51 -2.77
CA ASP A 247 10.52 2.87 -3.10
C ASP A 247 10.98 3.21 -4.52
N THR A 248 10.15 3.95 -5.26
CA THR A 248 10.52 4.50 -6.59
C THR A 248 11.83 5.29 -6.64
N ARG A 249 12.29 5.80 -5.50
CA ARG A 249 13.53 6.58 -5.38
C ARG A 249 14.76 5.71 -5.16
N ASP A 250 14.57 4.43 -4.82
CA ASP A 250 15.67 3.54 -4.49
C ASP A 250 16.49 3.20 -5.74
N PHE A 251 17.81 3.26 -5.57
CA PHE A 251 18.74 2.90 -6.64
C PHE A 251 18.68 1.39 -6.96
N ASP A 252 18.47 0.56 -5.95
CA ASP A 252 18.37 -0.90 -6.09
C ASP A 252 17.21 -1.30 -7.02
N LEU A 253 16.03 -0.71 -6.81
CA LEU A 253 14.87 -0.91 -7.68
C LEU A 253 15.18 -0.53 -9.14
N LYS A 254 15.81 0.62 -9.36
CA LYS A 254 16.17 1.06 -10.73
C LYS A 254 17.15 0.12 -11.40
N GLN A 255 18.13 -0.36 -10.64
CA GLN A 255 19.10 -1.34 -11.13
C GLN A 255 18.42 -2.66 -11.50
N ARG A 256 17.47 -3.15 -10.69
CA ARG A 256 16.69 -4.37 -10.95
C ARG A 256 15.80 -4.24 -12.19
N LEU A 257 15.19 -3.08 -12.38
CA LEU A 257 14.37 -2.79 -13.57
C LEU A 257 15.21 -2.51 -14.83
N GLY A 258 16.54 -2.47 -14.72
CA GLY A 258 17.43 -2.22 -15.86
C GLY A 258 17.33 -0.80 -16.44
N ILE A 259 16.86 0.16 -15.65
CA ILE A 259 16.66 1.55 -16.08
C ILE A 259 17.75 2.48 -15.54
N SER A 260 17.90 3.65 -16.15
CA SER A 260 18.86 4.65 -15.68
C SER A 260 18.45 5.25 -14.34
N PHE A 261 19.42 5.80 -13.61
CA PHE A 261 19.18 6.56 -12.37
C PHE A 261 18.14 7.67 -12.55
N PHE A 262 18.07 8.29 -13.74
CA PHE A 262 17.15 9.39 -14.04
C PHE A 262 15.82 8.95 -14.63
N ASP A 263 15.67 7.67 -14.95
CA ASP A 263 14.43 7.14 -15.48
C ASP A 263 13.42 6.94 -14.35
N ASP A 264 12.15 6.94 -14.73
CA ASP A 264 11.01 6.81 -13.81
C ASP A 264 10.51 5.37 -13.76
N PRO A 265 10.67 4.66 -12.62
CA PRO A 265 10.15 3.30 -12.46
C PRO A 265 8.63 3.21 -12.67
N THR A 266 7.88 4.26 -12.35
CA THR A 266 6.41 4.23 -12.44
C THR A 266 5.93 4.14 -13.89
N ALA A 267 6.67 4.76 -14.81
CA ALA A 267 6.37 4.74 -16.23
C ALA A 267 6.59 3.35 -16.86
N LEU A 268 7.42 2.53 -16.22
CA LEU A 268 7.68 1.15 -16.63
C LEU A 268 6.65 0.21 -15.98
N VAL A 269 6.56 0.19 -14.66
CA VAL A 269 5.71 -0.74 -13.91
C VAL A 269 4.21 -0.46 -14.14
N PHE A 270 3.79 0.79 -14.16
CA PHE A 270 2.39 1.21 -14.30
C PHE A 270 2.07 1.77 -15.70
N ALA A 271 2.76 1.28 -16.73
CA ALA A 271 2.57 1.73 -18.12
C ALA A 271 1.13 1.51 -18.64
N GLU A 272 0.42 0.54 -18.06
CA GLU A 272 -0.84 -0.01 -18.56
C GLU A 272 -1.99 0.21 -17.58
N ARG A 273 -3.22 0.09 -18.08
CA ARG A 273 -4.43 0.07 -17.28
C ARG A 273 -5.02 -1.32 -17.29
N GLY A 274 -5.46 -1.80 -16.13
CA GLY A 274 -6.07 -3.10 -15.99
C GLY A 274 -5.73 -3.75 -14.66
N ASN A 275 -5.78 -5.08 -14.63
CA ASN A 275 -5.53 -5.86 -13.42
C ASN A 275 -4.05 -6.15 -13.26
N TYR A 276 -3.49 -5.65 -12.18
CA TYR A 276 -2.14 -5.94 -11.75
C TYR A 276 -2.17 -7.05 -10.70
N THR A 277 -1.10 -7.83 -10.61
CA THR A 277 -0.94 -8.84 -9.56
C THR A 277 0.35 -8.61 -8.81
N LEU A 278 0.26 -8.38 -7.50
CA LEU A 278 1.41 -8.47 -6.59
C LEU A 278 1.67 -9.94 -6.28
N ARG A 279 2.92 -10.37 -6.43
CA ARG A 279 3.33 -11.74 -6.14
C ARG A 279 4.48 -11.74 -5.14
N LEU A 280 4.24 -12.26 -3.96
CA LEU A 280 5.25 -12.52 -2.94
C LEU A 280 5.60 -14.00 -2.98
N THR A 281 6.86 -14.31 -3.25
CA THR A 281 7.36 -15.69 -3.33
C THR A 281 8.29 -15.94 -2.15
N ALA A 282 8.08 -17.05 -1.46
CA ALA A 282 8.95 -17.54 -0.43
C ALA A 282 9.46 -18.93 -0.83
N ASP A 283 10.77 -19.04 -0.96
CA ASP A 283 11.43 -20.33 -1.17
C ASP A 283 12.47 -20.59 -0.09
N ALA A 284 12.52 -21.82 0.41
CA ALA A 284 13.48 -22.22 1.41
C ALA A 284 13.99 -23.63 1.16
N GLU A 285 15.30 -23.78 1.32
CA GLU A 285 15.99 -25.07 1.24
C GLU A 285 16.75 -25.32 2.55
N SER A 286 16.46 -26.43 3.22
CA SER A 286 17.16 -26.85 4.44
C SER A 286 17.20 -28.37 4.54
N ALA A 287 18.36 -28.92 4.89
CA ALA A 287 18.55 -30.35 5.11
C ALA A 287 18.39 -30.74 6.59
N SER A 288 18.55 -29.81 7.52
CA SER A 288 18.66 -30.10 8.95
C SER A 288 17.40 -29.79 9.77
N GLY A 289 16.41 -29.10 9.21
CA GLY A 289 15.17 -28.77 9.91
C GLY A 289 14.20 -27.91 9.09
N PRO A 290 12.98 -27.68 9.61
CA PRO A 290 12.03 -26.79 8.97
C PRO A 290 12.48 -25.33 9.02
N VAL A 291 12.02 -24.54 8.05
CA VAL A 291 12.20 -23.09 7.98
C VAL A 291 10.85 -22.43 8.23
N THR A 292 10.82 -21.47 9.15
CA THR A 292 9.64 -20.65 9.43
C THR A 292 9.93 -19.21 9.02
N VAL A 293 9.09 -18.67 8.14
CA VAL A 293 9.09 -17.25 7.73
C VAL A 293 7.86 -16.57 8.30
#